data_AF-A0A1Q3AVU8-F1
#
_entry.id   AF-A0A1Q3AVU8-F1
#
_cell.length_a   1.000
_cell.length_b   1.000
_cell.length_c   1.000
_cell.angle_alpha   90.00
_cell.angle_beta   90.00
_cell.angle_gamma   90.00
#
_symmetry.space_group_name_H-M   'P 1'
#
loop_
_entity.id
_entity.type
_entity.pdbx_description
1 polymer ?
#
loop_
_entity_poly.entity_id
_entity_poly.type
_entity_poly.pdbx_seq_one_letter_code
_entity_poly.pdbx_strand_id
1 'polypeptide(L)'
;EKYFRYHRDHGHDTEECRQLKNQIEDLIQKGYLRKYVDRDAPQGRREQKREEAHRQQEEQQQQPRVHHSKRLRTGEDEEVISFSEADYEGVHLPHDDPVVVTLLVELFTMKRILVDSGSSADIMYKHAFDQLRIPVGLKSVKTPLVGFAGEIVHLLGSIDLSMVAGTAPCQTHVHMIFLVVDTPSPYNAIIGRPCLNLMEA
;
A
#
# COMPACT_ATOMS: atom_id res chain seq x y z
N GLU A 1 11.00 -10.48 29.38
CA GLU A 1 11.60 -9.26 28.79
C GLU A 1 10.65 -8.70 27.74
N LYS A 2 10.54 -7.37 27.59
CA LYS A 2 9.63 -6.72 26.63
C LYS A 2 10.41 -6.36 25.35
N TYR A 3 9.89 -6.76 24.20
CA TYR A 3 10.46 -6.51 22.86
C TYR A 3 9.66 -5.41 22.15
N PHE A 4 10.33 -4.40 21.60
CA PHE A 4 9.65 -3.32 20.88
C PHE A 4 9.92 -3.39 19.37
N ARG A 5 8.89 -3.67 18.58
CA ARG A 5 8.97 -3.91 17.13
C ARG A 5 9.54 -2.75 16.33
N TYR A 6 9.34 -1.50 16.78
CA TYR A 6 9.80 -0.33 16.03
C TYR A 6 11.32 -0.19 16.02
N HIS A 7 11.97 -0.46 17.16
CA HIS A 7 13.43 -0.38 17.29
C HIS A 7 14.13 -1.74 17.12
N ARG A 8 13.36 -2.85 17.05
CA ARG A 8 13.88 -4.22 17.02
C ARG A 8 14.90 -4.50 18.13
N ASP A 9 14.66 -3.93 19.30
CA ASP A 9 15.56 -4.01 20.44
C ASP A 9 14.80 -4.38 21.72
N HIS A 10 15.53 -4.91 22.70
CA HIS A 10 15.00 -5.36 23.99
C HIS A 10 15.48 -4.41 25.11
N GLY A 11 14.59 -4.04 26.03
CA GLY A 11 15.00 -3.45 27.31
C GLY A 11 14.47 -2.07 27.67
N HIS A 12 13.70 -1.41 26.80
CA HIS A 12 13.10 -0.10 27.11
C HIS A 12 11.61 -0.07 26.86
N ASP A 13 10.89 0.65 27.73
CA ASP A 13 9.46 0.91 27.60
C ASP A 13 9.23 2.14 26.70
N THR A 14 8.05 2.22 26.08
CA THR A 14 7.59 3.36 25.26
C THR A 14 7.73 4.73 25.95
N GLU A 15 7.60 4.81 27.27
CA GLU A 15 7.79 6.04 28.05
C GLU A 15 9.26 6.47 28.14
N GLU A 16 10.22 5.56 27.99
CA GLU A 16 11.66 5.84 28.06
C GLU A 16 12.29 6.12 26.68
N CYS A 17 11.57 5.91 25.58
CA CYS A 17 12.11 6.12 24.25
C CYS A 17 12.16 7.60 23.87
N ARG A 18 13.25 8.26 24.27
CA ARG A 18 13.53 9.67 23.95
C ARG A 18 13.52 9.96 22.44
N GLN A 19 13.97 9.00 21.62
CA GLN A 19 14.00 9.19 20.16
C GLN A 19 12.60 9.25 19.55
N LEU A 20 11.72 8.32 19.93
CA LEU A 20 10.34 8.29 19.47
C LEU A 20 9.57 9.51 19.96
N LYS A 21 9.80 9.92 21.22
CA LYS A 21 9.22 11.14 21.79
C LYS A 21 9.62 12.38 20.98
N ASN A 22 10.91 12.54 20.66
CA ASN A 22 11.41 13.66 19.88
C ASN A 22 10.81 13.69 18.45
N GLN A 23 10.62 12.53 17.83
CA GLN A 23 10.00 12.45 16.50
C GLN A 23 8.51 12.81 16.52
N ILE A 24 7.78 12.38 17.55
CA ILE A 24 6.37 12.74 17.73
C ILE A 24 6.25 14.25 17.99
N GLU A 25 7.12 14.82 18.83
CA GLU A 25 7.18 16.27 19.09
C GLU A 25 7.49 17.07 17.81
N ASP A 26 8.44 16.64 16.99
CA ASP A 26 8.76 17.24 15.69
C ASP A 26 7.57 17.19 14.73
N LEU A 27 6.83 16.09 14.68
CA LEU A 27 5.62 15.94 13.87
C LEU A 27 4.44 16.80 14.39
N ILE A 28 4.34 17.01 15.69
CA ILE A 28 3.38 17.95 16.29
C ILE A 28 3.75 19.39 15.93
N GLN A 29 5.04 19.75 16.05
CA GLN A 29 5.55 21.09 15.75
C GLN A 29 5.39 21.44 14.27
N LYS A 30 5.65 20.47 13.38
CA LYS A 30 5.39 20.57 11.94
C LYS A 30 3.90 20.54 11.57
N GLY A 31 3.03 20.29 12.55
CA GLY A 31 1.59 20.38 12.41
C GLY A 31 0.89 19.13 11.84
N TYR A 32 1.63 18.05 11.56
CA TYR A 32 1.09 16.81 10.99
C TYR A 32 0.16 16.06 11.95
N LEU A 33 0.36 16.21 13.26
CA LEU A 33 -0.41 15.51 14.29
C LEU A 33 -1.44 16.38 15.02
N ARG A 34 -1.76 17.58 14.51
CA ARG A 34 -2.69 18.53 15.15
C ARG A 34 -4.07 17.97 15.49
N LYS A 35 -4.55 16.98 14.74
CA LYS A 35 -5.84 16.28 15.00
C LYS A 35 -5.81 15.32 16.20
N TYR A 36 -4.64 15.04 16.75
CA TYR A 36 -4.43 14.09 17.85
C TYR A 36 -3.93 14.76 19.14
N VAL A 37 -3.70 16.08 19.11
CA VAL A 37 -3.29 16.85 20.27
C VAL A 37 -4.54 17.46 20.91
N ASP A 38 -4.91 16.97 22.09
CA ASP A 38 -6.00 17.54 22.87
C ASP A 38 -5.61 18.95 23.35
N ARG A 39 -6.32 19.97 22.85
CA ARG A 39 -6.01 21.38 23.12
C ARG A 39 -6.54 21.86 24.46
N ASP A 40 -7.37 21.04 25.13
CA ASP A 40 -8.07 21.40 26.36
C ASP A 40 -7.51 20.69 27.61
N ALA A 41 -6.37 19.98 27.49
CA ALA A 41 -5.66 19.47 28.65
C ALA A 41 -5.08 20.65 29.48
N PRO A 42 -5.37 20.73 30.79
CA PRO A 42 -4.83 21.80 31.63
C PRO A 42 -3.30 21.65 31.75
N GLN A 43 -2.56 22.42 30.95
CA GLN A 43 -1.11 22.45 30.96
C GLN A 43 -0.60 23.07 32.26
N GLY A 44 0.15 22.28 33.02
CA GLY A 44 0.93 22.72 34.17
C GLY A 44 1.87 23.85 33.78
N ARG A 45 1.59 25.04 34.31
CA ARG A 45 2.54 26.15 34.48
C ARG A 45 3.92 25.62 34.91
N ARG A 46 4.95 25.74 34.07
CA ARG A 46 6.29 26.14 34.56
C ARG A 46 7.37 26.62 33.58
N GLU A 47 7.22 26.56 32.26
CA GLU A 47 8.39 26.87 31.39
C GLU A 47 8.18 27.98 30.34
N GLN A 48 7.18 28.84 30.51
CA GLN A 48 6.88 29.98 29.61
C GLN A 48 7.71 31.26 29.86
N LYS A 49 8.88 31.22 30.52
CA LYS A 49 9.60 32.47 30.88
C LYS A 49 11.02 32.65 30.37
N ARG A 50 11.49 31.85 29.39
CA ARG A 50 12.88 31.98 28.92
C ARG A 50 13.14 32.10 27.42
N GLU A 51 12.14 31.96 26.53
CA GLU A 51 12.40 31.97 25.09
C GLU A 51 11.79 33.17 24.31
N GLU A 52 11.05 34.06 24.98
CA GLU A 52 10.52 35.31 24.36
C GLU A 52 11.61 36.37 24.06
N ALA A 53 12.87 36.15 24.47
CA ALA A 53 13.93 37.15 24.32
C ALA A 53 14.82 37.00 23.09
N HIS A 54 14.64 35.96 22.25
CA HIS A 54 15.51 35.75 21.08
C HIS A 54 14.72 35.79 19.77
N ARG A 55 14.60 37.03 19.24
CA ARG A 55 14.67 37.37 17.80
C ARG A 55 13.52 36.82 16.93
N GLN A 56 12.40 37.51 16.72
CA GLN A 56 12.25 38.91 16.25
C GLN A 56 13.15 39.33 15.06
N GLN A 57 13.71 38.40 14.27
CA GLN A 57 14.54 38.79 13.11
C GLN A 57 14.25 38.12 11.77
N GLU A 58 13.20 37.30 11.64
CA GLU A 58 12.85 36.68 10.33
C GLU A 58 11.39 36.93 9.92
N GLU A 59 10.85 38.10 10.25
CA GLU A 59 9.79 38.68 9.43
C GLU A 59 10.41 39.22 8.14
N GLN A 60 9.95 38.70 7.00
CA GLN A 60 9.75 39.35 5.69
C GLN A 60 10.28 38.50 4.54
N GLN A 61 9.45 37.59 4.01
CA GLN A 61 8.91 37.76 2.65
C GLN A 61 8.05 36.57 2.18
N GLN A 62 6.89 36.93 1.63
CA GLN A 62 6.13 36.26 0.56
C GLN A 62 5.11 35.17 0.95
N GLN A 63 3.86 35.62 1.14
CA GLN A 63 2.63 34.83 0.98
C GLN A 63 2.20 34.81 -0.51
N PRO A 64 1.43 33.79 -0.94
CA PRO A 64 0.13 34.13 -1.54
C PRO A 64 -1.05 33.27 -1.04
N ARG A 65 -2.07 34.03 -0.64
CA ARG A 65 -3.54 33.87 -0.63
C ARG A 65 -4.18 32.49 -0.91
N VAL A 66 -4.96 32.09 0.09
CA VAL A 66 -5.91 30.98 0.15
C VAL A 66 -7.16 31.23 -0.70
N HIS A 67 -7.53 30.29 -1.57
CA HIS A 67 -8.92 30.09 -1.99
C HIS A 67 -9.49 28.86 -1.26
N HIS A 68 -10.28 29.13 -0.21
CA HIS A 68 -11.13 28.14 0.44
C HIS A 68 -12.29 27.77 -0.51
N SER A 69 -12.21 26.62 -1.19
CA SER A 69 -13.42 25.94 -1.64
C SER A 69 -13.82 24.94 -0.56
N LYS A 70 -14.78 25.34 0.28
CA LYS A 70 -15.61 24.41 1.03
C LYS A 70 -16.42 23.61 0.01
N ARG A 71 -16.03 22.36 -0.28
CA ARG A 71 -16.92 21.46 -1.03
C ARG A 71 -17.74 20.65 -0.05
N LEU A 72 -19.03 20.95 -0.08
CA LEU A 72 -20.09 20.21 0.58
C LEU A 72 -20.04 18.73 0.17
N ARG A 73 -20.48 17.87 1.09
CA ARG A 73 -20.65 16.44 0.86
C ARG A 73 -21.56 16.19 -0.34
N THR A 74 -21.14 15.27 -1.18
CA THR A 74 -22.04 14.45 -1.98
C THR A 74 -21.66 13.02 -1.66
N GLY A 75 -22.57 12.29 -1.01
CA GLY A 75 -22.45 10.86 -0.83
C GLY A 75 -22.61 10.19 -2.19
N GLU A 76 -21.50 9.73 -2.72
CA GLU A 76 -21.46 8.43 -3.37
C GLU A 76 -20.88 7.56 -2.26
N ASP A 77 -21.65 6.59 -1.74
CA ASP A 77 -21.05 5.56 -0.90
C ASP A 77 -20.02 4.86 -1.79
N GLU A 78 -18.75 5.24 -1.66
CA GLU A 78 -17.67 4.35 -2.10
C GLU A 78 -17.92 3.07 -1.33
N GLU A 79 -18.28 2.00 -2.04
CA GLU A 79 -18.34 0.65 -1.50
C GLU A 79 -16.89 0.25 -1.13
N VAL A 80 -16.43 0.76 0.02
CA VAL A 80 -15.14 0.40 0.59
C VAL A 80 -15.25 -1.05 1.05
N ILE A 81 -14.41 -1.91 0.49
CA ILE A 81 -14.28 -3.30 0.95
C ILE A 81 -13.90 -3.24 2.43
N SER A 82 -14.81 -3.67 3.29
CA SER A 82 -14.62 -3.70 4.74
C SER A 82 -14.91 -5.09 5.25
N PHE A 83 -14.14 -5.50 6.26
CA PHE A 83 -14.33 -6.78 6.94
C PHE A 83 -15.08 -6.54 8.24
N SER A 84 -16.10 -7.35 8.47
CA SER A 84 -16.95 -7.37 9.66
C SER A 84 -16.70 -8.64 10.47
N GLU A 85 -17.22 -8.72 11.70
CA GLU A 85 -17.14 -9.94 12.51
C GLU A 85 -17.80 -11.16 11.83
N ALA A 86 -18.82 -10.93 10.98
CA ALA A 86 -19.49 -11.99 10.24
C ALA A 86 -18.56 -12.68 9.23
N ASP A 87 -17.58 -11.96 8.69
CA ASP A 87 -16.63 -12.49 7.72
C ASP A 87 -15.60 -13.46 8.35
N TYR A 88 -15.54 -13.50 9.70
CA TYR A 88 -14.69 -14.44 10.44
C TYR A 88 -15.42 -15.74 10.82
N GLU A 89 -16.70 -15.90 10.48
CA GLU A 89 -17.44 -17.11 10.84
C GLU A 89 -16.83 -18.35 10.14
N GLY A 90 -16.29 -19.28 10.94
CA GLY A 90 -15.60 -20.48 10.44
C GLY A 90 -14.11 -20.28 10.11
N VAL A 91 -13.56 -19.08 10.30
CA VAL A 91 -12.13 -18.81 10.14
C VAL A 91 -11.39 -19.11 11.45
N HIS A 92 -10.37 -19.97 11.39
CA HIS A 92 -9.49 -20.23 12.53
C HIS A 92 -8.42 -19.13 12.62
N LEU A 93 -8.40 -18.41 13.75
CA LEU A 93 -7.38 -17.41 14.05
C LEU A 93 -6.22 -18.03 14.87
N PRO A 94 -4.97 -17.60 14.66
CA PRO A 94 -4.52 -16.67 13.62
C PRO A 94 -4.40 -17.37 12.26
N HIS A 95 -4.74 -16.67 11.18
CA HIS A 95 -4.46 -17.11 9.83
C HIS A 95 -3.37 -16.21 9.23
N ASP A 96 -2.38 -16.82 8.60
CA ASP A 96 -1.35 -16.16 7.79
C ASP A 96 -1.62 -16.42 6.29
N ASP A 97 -2.89 -16.68 5.94
CA ASP A 97 -3.28 -17.04 4.58
C ASP A 97 -3.09 -15.86 3.61
N PRO A 98 -2.57 -16.12 2.40
CA PRO A 98 -2.38 -15.08 1.41
C PRO A 98 -3.70 -14.62 0.79
N VAL A 99 -3.79 -13.34 0.48
CA VAL A 99 -4.93 -12.80 -0.26
C VAL A 99 -4.80 -13.23 -1.72
N VAL A 100 -5.77 -14.02 -2.19
CA VAL A 100 -5.86 -14.45 -3.59
C VAL A 100 -7.17 -14.00 -4.21
N VAL A 101 -7.09 -13.51 -5.43
CA VAL A 101 -8.24 -13.01 -6.18
C VAL A 101 -8.50 -13.84 -7.44
N THR A 102 -9.70 -13.65 -7.99
CA THR A 102 -10.09 -14.18 -9.30
C THR A 102 -10.45 -13.00 -10.18
N LEU A 103 -9.86 -12.94 -11.37
CA LEU A 103 -10.12 -11.90 -12.36
C LEU A 103 -10.55 -12.51 -13.69
N LEU A 104 -11.32 -11.76 -14.47
CA LEU A 104 -11.53 -12.07 -15.88
C LEU A 104 -10.36 -11.47 -16.66
N VAL A 105 -9.50 -12.30 -17.22
CA VAL A 105 -8.35 -11.88 -18.03
C VAL A 105 -8.67 -12.22 -19.49
N GLU A 106 -8.76 -11.20 -20.33
CA GLU A 106 -9.38 -11.26 -21.66
C GLU A 106 -10.81 -11.86 -21.57
N LEU A 107 -10.96 -13.13 -21.91
CA LEU A 107 -12.23 -13.88 -21.87
C LEU A 107 -12.16 -15.10 -20.93
N PHE A 108 -11.10 -15.21 -20.12
CA PHE A 108 -10.84 -16.34 -19.25
C PHE A 108 -10.90 -15.97 -17.78
N THR A 109 -11.66 -16.72 -16.99
CA THR A 109 -11.68 -16.56 -15.54
C THR A 109 -10.41 -17.16 -14.93
N MET A 110 -9.44 -16.31 -14.61
CA MET A 110 -8.20 -16.70 -13.96
C MET A 110 -8.36 -16.66 -12.44
N LYS A 111 -8.24 -17.82 -11.81
CA LYS A 111 -8.29 -18.00 -10.34
C LYS A 111 -6.88 -18.04 -9.74
N ARG A 112 -6.76 -18.00 -8.41
CA ARG A 112 -5.49 -18.12 -7.66
C ARG A 112 -4.45 -17.08 -8.12
N ILE A 113 -4.88 -15.82 -8.20
CA ILE A 113 -3.98 -14.69 -8.45
C ILE A 113 -3.57 -14.15 -7.10
N LEU A 114 -2.28 -14.21 -6.76
CA LEU A 114 -1.76 -13.70 -5.50
C LEU A 114 -1.74 -12.17 -5.53
N VAL A 115 -2.24 -11.51 -4.49
CA VAL A 115 -2.06 -10.07 -4.28
C VAL A 115 -0.82 -9.86 -3.42
N ASP A 116 0.19 -9.20 -3.97
CA ASP A 116 1.48 -8.99 -3.32
C ASP A 116 1.96 -7.54 -3.44
N SER A 117 1.70 -6.74 -2.41
CA SER A 117 2.18 -5.36 -2.32
C SER A 117 3.70 -5.24 -2.16
N GLY A 118 4.41 -6.34 -1.86
CA GLY A 118 5.87 -6.41 -1.86
C GLY A 118 6.45 -6.56 -3.26
N SER A 119 5.68 -7.08 -4.23
CA SER A 119 6.14 -7.27 -5.60
C SER A 119 6.26 -5.93 -6.35
N SER A 120 7.38 -5.76 -7.07
CA SER A 120 7.61 -4.61 -7.96
C SER A 120 7.09 -4.81 -9.38
N ALA A 121 6.57 -6.00 -9.70
CA ALA A 121 6.12 -6.36 -11.03
C ALA A 121 4.87 -7.26 -10.97
N ASP A 122 4.07 -7.19 -12.01
CA ASP A 122 2.99 -8.14 -12.24
C ASP A 122 3.56 -9.35 -12.97
N ILE A 123 3.34 -10.55 -12.43
CA ILE A 123 3.96 -11.78 -12.92
C ILE A 123 2.87 -12.74 -13.37
N MET A 124 3.03 -13.34 -14.54
CA MET A 124 2.20 -14.45 -14.99
C MET A 124 3.07 -15.71 -15.15
N TYR A 125 2.61 -16.82 -14.60
CA TYR A 125 3.33 -18.08 -14.75
C TYR A 125 3.03 -18.72 -16.10
N LYS A 126 4.04 -19.34 -16.70
CA LYS A 126 3.96 -19.93 -18.05
C LYS A 126 2.77 -20.88 -18.20
N HIS A 127 2.49 -21.72 -17.21
CA HIS A 127 1.37 -22.67 -17.28
C HIS A 127 0.01 -21.96 -17.39
N ALA A 128 -0.14 -20.77 -16.80
CA ALA A 128 -1.35 -19.96 -16.91
C ALA A 128 -1.42 -19.27 -18.27
N PHE A 129 -0.29 -18.73 -18.75
CA PHE A 129 -0.19 -18.16 -20.09
C PHE A 129 -0.57 -19.17 -21.19
N ASP A 130 -0.06 -20.40 -21.12
CA ASP A 130 -0.37 -21.46 -22.07
C ASP A 130 -1.88 -21.81 -22.09
N GLN A 131 -2.57 -21.68 -20.95
CA GLN A 131 -4.01 -21.93 -20.81
C GLN A 131 -4.87 -20.82 -21.43
N LEU A 132 -4.38 -19.58 -21.47
CA LEU A 132 -5.10 -18.48 -22.11
C LEU A 132 -5.20 -18.66 -23.64
N ARG A 133 -4.34 -19.51 -24.24
CA ARG A 133 -4.33 -19.83 -25.69
C ARG A 133 -4.36 -18.58 -26.59
N ILE A 134 -3.68 -17.52 -26.16
CA ILE A 134 -3.65 -16.25 -26.88
C ILE A 134 -2.71 -16.40 -28.09
N PRO A 135 -3.13 -16.04 -29.31
CA PRO A 135 -2.32 -16.20 -30.52
C PRO A 135 -1.18 -15.17 -30.63
N VAL A 136 -1.12 -14.22 -29.69
CA VAL A 136 -0.14 -13.13 -29.66
C VAL A 136 1.14 -13.61 -28.97
N GLY A 137 2.29 -13.37 -29.60
CA GLY A 137 3.59 -13.69 -29.04
C GLY A 137 4.01 -12.74 -27.92
N LEU A 138 4.92 -13.21 -27.06
CA LEU A 138 5.51 -12.40 -26.00
C LEU A 138 6.43 -11.31 -26.58
N LYS A 139 6.38 -10.12 -26.00
CA LYS A 139 7.33 -9.05 -26.28
C LYS A 139 8.66 -9.36 -25.57
N SER A 140 9.78 -9.21 -26.27
CA SER A 140 11.11 -9.45 -25.68
C SER A 140 11.40 -8.42 -24.57
N VAL A 141 11.83 -8.91 -23.41
CA VAL A 141 12.25 -8.09 -22.27
C VAL A 141 13.72 -8.42 -21.95
N LYS A 142 14.56 -7.38 -21.86
CA LYS A 142 16.00 -7.53 -21.62
C LYS A 142 16.39 -7.44 -20.15
N THR A 143 15.52 -6.86 -19.33
CA THR A 143 15.78 -6.64 -17.91
C THR A 143 15.44 -7.91 -17.13
N PRO A 144 16.38 -8.50 -16.38
CA PRO A 144 16.07 -9.64 -15.53
C PRO A 144 15.18 -9.23 -14.36
N LEU A 145 14.35 -10.17 -13.88
CA LEU A 145 13.64 -10.00 -12.62
C LEU A 145 14.53 -10.52 -11.49
N VAL A 146 14.76 -9.68 -10.48
CA VAL A 146 15.63 -10.01 -9.33
C VAL A 146 14.79 -10.07 -8.08
N GLY A 147 14.75 -11.24 -7.44
CA GLY A 147 14.07 -11.45 -6.18
C GLY A 147 14.90 -10.98 -4.98
N PHE A 148 14.27 -10.94 -3.80
CA PHE A 148 14.89 -10.40 -2.59
C PHE A 148 16.11 -11.19 -2.12
N ALA A 149 16.17 -12.50 -2.39
CA ALA A 149 17.34 -13.32 -2.07
C ALA A 149 18.47 -13.17 -3.12
N GLY A 150 18.31 -12.26 -4.08
CA GLY A 150 19.22 -12.07 -5.20
C GLY A 150 19.04 -13.09 -6.31
N GLU A 151 17.98 -13.91 -6.26
CA GLU A 151 17.67 -14.82 -7.36
C GLU A 151 17.33 -14.06 -8.63
N ILE A 152 17.87 -14.51 -9.75
CA ILE A 152 17.56 -13.95 -11.06
C ILE A 152 16.62 -14.90 -11.76
N VAL A 153 15.42 -14.42 -12.11
CA VAL A 153 14.42 -15.19 -12.83
C VAL A 153 14.49 -14.83 -14.32
N HIS A 154 14.62 -15.85 -15.17
CA HIS A 154 14.58 -15.70 -16.61
C HIS A 154 13.15 -15.43 -17.07
N LEU A 155 12.96 -14.27 -17.72
CA LEU A 155 11.69 -13.88 -18.32
C LEU A 155 11.56 -14.50 -19.71
N LEU A 156 10.39 -15.06 -20.02
CA LEU A 156 10.03 -15.44 -21.39
C LEU A 156 9.68 -14.22 -22.24
N GLY A 157 9.22 -13.14 -21.59
CA GLY A 157 8.86 -11.87 -22.20
C GLY A 157 7.75 -11.18 -21.42
N SER A 158 7.13 -10.18 -22.04
CA SER A 158 5.95 -9.51 -21.50
C SER A 158 4.74 -9.63 -22.40
N ILE A 159 3.56 -9.56 -21.79
CA ILE A 159 2.28 -9.53 -22.49
C ILE A 159 1.39 -8.46 -21.88
N ASP A 160 0.64 -7.77 -22.72
CA ASP A 160 -0.34 -6.76 -22.34
C ASP A 160 -1.73 -7.39 -22.47
N LEU A 161 -2.49 -7.41 -21.36
CA LEU A 161 -3.78 -8.08 -21.27
C LEU A 161 -4.84 -7.14 -20.71
N SER A 162 -6.04 -7.21 -21.27
CA SER A 162 -7.25 -6.61 -20.72
C SER A 162 -7.79 -7.44 -19.57
N MET A 163 -8.25 -6.79 -18.51
CA MET A 163 -8.77 -7.45 -17.31
C MET A 163 -10.02 -6.77 -16.81
N VAL A 164 -10.89 -7.56 -16.19
CA VAL A 164 -12.06 -7.07 -15.46
C VAL A 164 -11.98 -7.55 -14.02
N ALA A 165 -11.99 -6.58 -13.10
CA ALA A 165 -12.10 -6.79 -11.67
C ALA A 165 -13.52 -6.44 -11.20
N GLY A 166 -14.02 -7.19 -10.22
CA GLY A 166 -15.35 -6.99 -9.64
C GLY A 166 -16.47 -7.81 -10.31
N THR A 167 -17.67 -7.64 -9.78
CA THR A 167 -18.89 -8.34 -10.22
C THR A 167 -19.96 -7.33 -10.55
N ALA A 168 -20.79 -7.60 -11.56
CA ALA A 168 -21.88 -6.71 -11.92
C ALA A 168 -22.74 -6.35 -10.69
N PRO A 169 -23.13 -5.07 -10.51
CA PRO A 169 -22.93 -3.95 -11.44
C PRO A 169 -21.56 -3.24 -11.32
N CYS A 170 -20.76 -3.54 -10.29
CA CYS A 170 -19.50 -2.87 -9.97
C CYS A 170 -18.31 -3.58 -10.62
N GLN A 171 -18.00 -3.23 -11.87
CA GLN A 171 -16.86 -3.78 -12.62
C GLN A 171 -15.91 -2.69 -13.09
N THR A 172 -14.61 -2.98 -12.99
CA THR A 172 -13.54 -2.09 -13.46
C THR A 172 -12.74 -2.80 -14.54
N HIS A 173 -12.53 -2.13 -15.67
CA HIS A 173 -11.71 -2.62 -16.77
C HIS A 173 -10.32 -1.98 -16.72
N VAL A 174 -9.28 -2.81 -16.78
CA VAL A 174 -7.89 -2.34 -16.68
C VAL A 174 -7.02 -3.11 -17.66
N HIS A 175 -6.05 -2.42 -18.27
CA HIS A 175 -4.99 -3.05 -19.05
C HIS A 175 -3.74 -3.16 -18.19
N MET A 176 -3.10 -4.33 -18.15
CA MET A 176 -1.84 -4.49 -17.42
C MET A 176 -0.86 -5.35 -18.18
N ILE A 177 0.42 -5.10 -17.88
CA ILE A 177 1.54 -5.79 -18.49
C ILE A 177 2.04 -6.83 -17.50
N PHE A 178 1.94 -8.10 -17.87
CA PHE A 178 2.56 -9.19 -17.11
C PHE A 178 3.94 -9.53 -17.66
N LEU A 179 4.89 -9.77 -16.76
CA LEU A 179 6.12 -10.47 -17.06
C LEU A 179 5.87 -11.98 -16.96
N VAL A 180 6.12 -12.71 -18.03
CA VAL A 180 5.88 -14.15 -18.06
C VAL A 180 7.14 -14.89 -17.63
N VAL A 181 7.00 -15.76 -16.64
CA VAL A 181 8.10 -16.56 -16.06
C VAL A 181 7.82 -18.05 -16.16
N ASP A 182 8.87 -18.83 -16.41
CA ASP A 182 8.80 -20.30 -16.43
C ASP A 182 9.33 -20.88 -15.12
N THR A 183 8.56 -20.69 -14.05
CA THR A 183 8.87 -21.23 -12.73
C THR A 183 7.63 -21.95 -12.17
N PRO A 184 7.79 -23.11 -11.51
CA PRO A 184 6.67 -23.78 -10.86
C PRO A 184 6.05 -22.91 -9.77
N SER A 185 4.72 -22.77 -9.77
CA SER A 185 3.99 -22.03 -8.74
C SER A 185 2.58 -22.59 -8.55
N PRO A 186 2.03 -22.56 -7.31
CA PRO A 186 0.63 -22.88 -7.06
C PRO A 186 -0.34 -21.80 -7.58
N TYR A 187 0.16 -20.58 -7.79
CA TYR A 187 -0.59 -19.44 -8.29
C TYR A 187 -0.52 -19.35 -9.81
N ASN A 188 -1.51 -18.73 -10.42
CA ASN A 188 -1.52 -18.49 -11.86
C ASN A 188 -0.83 -17.16 -12.22
N ALA A 189 -0.93 -16.18 -11.34
CA ALA A 189 -0.30 -14.87 -11.49
C ALA A 189 -0.07 -14.20 -10.13
N ILE A 190 0.74 -13.14 -10.13
CA ILE A 190 0.95 -12.21 -9.02
C ILE A 190 0.56 -10.81 -9.51
N ILE A 191 -0.29 -10.14 -8.73
CA ILE A 191 -0.58 -8.72 -8.83
C ILE A 191 0.33 -7.98 -7.87
N GLY A 192 1.25 -7.21 -8.43
CA GLY A 192 2.20 -6.39 -7.71
C GLY A 192 1.73 -4.94 -7.58
N ARG A 193 2.63 -4.11 -7.05
CA ARG A 193 2.40 -2.66 -6.93
C ARG A 193 2.02 -1.94 -8.23
N PRO A 194 2.59 -2.26 -9.42
CA PRO A 194 2.22 -1.54 -10.63
C PRO A 194 0.72 -1.62 -10.93
N CYS A 195 0.15 -2.84 -10.86
CA CYS A 195 -1.27 -3.08 -10.97
C CYS A 195 -2.08 -2.45 -9.83
N LEU A 196 -1.69 -2.68 -8.57
CA LEU A 196 -2.42 -2.16 -7.40
C LEU A 196 -2.54 -0.63 -7.43
N ASN A 197 -1.46 0.06 -7.73
CA ASN A 197 -1.46 1.52 -7.84
C ASN A 197 -2.35 2.01 -9.00
N LEU A 198 -2.44 1.27 -10.10
CA LEU A 198 -3.29 1.61 -11.24
C LEU A 198 -4.78 1.46 -10.91
N MET A 199 -5.12 0.54 -10.01
CA MET A 199 -6.49 0.33 -9.54
C MET A 199 -6.87 1.20 -8.34
N GLU A 200 -5.96 2.05 -7.86
CA GLU A 200 -6.13 2.81 -6.60
C GLU A 200 -6.49 1.92 -5.40
N ALA A 201 -5.91 0.71 -5.38
CA ALA A 201 -6.19 -0.35 -4.41
C ALA A 201 -5.31 -0.31 -3.15
#